data_AF-A0A378VWQ4-F1
#
_entry.id   AF-A0A378VWQ4-F1
#
_cell.length_a   1.000
_cell.length_b   1.000
_cell.length_c   1.000
_cell.angle_alpha   90.00
_cell.angle_beta   90.00
_cell.angle_gamma   90.00
#
_symmetry.space_group_name_H-M   'P 1'
#
loop_
_entity.id
_entity.type
_entity.pdbx_description
1 polymer ?
#
loop_
_entity_poly.entity_id
_entity_poly.type
_entity_poly.pdbx_seq_one_letter_code
_entity_poly.pdbx_strand_id
1 'polypeptide(L)'
;MAGFSAGTGSAFSLIPAQNATGNWIKVVQRVPVRIVLNREDVDRHPLRIGLSMTVKVDTSAAGAPVSKTPGAALPEMESTDWSEVDRTVDEILGQSAP
;
A
#
# COMPACT_ATOMS: atom_id res chain seq x y z
N MET A 1 -17.56 15.06 3.88
CA MET A 1 -16.73 13.86 3.65
C MET A 1 -16.87 12.96 4.87
N ALA A 2 -17.49 11.79 4.73
CA ALA A 2 -17.83 10.91 5.85
C ALA A 2 -17.06 9.57 5.74
N GLY A 3 -15.79 9.60 6.16
CA GLY A 3 -14.99 8.44 6.62
C GLY A 3 -14.60 7.34 5.62
N PHE A 4 -13.32 6.91 5.68
CA PHE A 4 -12.84 5.65 5.11
C PHE A 4 -12.84 4.58 6.21
N SER A 5 -13.32 3.36 5.91
CA SER A 5 -13.27 2.23 6.85
C SER A 5 -11.88 1.58 6.81
N ALA A 6 -11.20 1.50 7.97
CA ALA A 6 -9.82 1.03 8.12
C ALA A 6 -9.68 -0.51 8.17
N GLY A 7 -10.44 -1.23 7.34
CA GLY A 7 -10.50 -2.70 7.39
C GLY A 7 -10.21 -3.34 6.05
N THR A 8 -8.96 -3.32 5.60
CA THR A 8 -8.53 -4.10 4.43
C THR A 8 -8.00 -5.44 4.93
N GLY A 9 -8.62 -6.56 4.52
CA GLY A 9 -8.39 -7.92 5.06
C GLY A 9 -6.97 -8.48 4.97
N SER A 10 -6.01 -7.74 4.37
CA SER A 10 -4.58 -8.05 4.39
C SER A 10 -3.93 -7.83 5.77
N ALA A 11 -4.51 -6.99 6.63
CA ALA A 11 -3.96 -6.69 7.96
C ALA A 11 -4.17 -7.81 9.00
N PHE A 12 -4.92 -8.87 8.68
CA PHE A 12 -5.26 -9.97 9.59
C PHE A 12 -4.87 -11.37 9.04
N SER A 13 -4.01 -11.45 8.02
CA SER A 13 -3.57 -12.75 7.49
C SER A 13 -2.57 -13.41 8.46
N LEU A 14 -2.92 -14.60 8.95
CA LEU A 14 -2.06 -15.46 9.78
C LEU A 14 -0.88 -16.08 9.02
N ILE A 15 -0.85 -15.96 7.68
CA ILE A 15 0.15 -16.60 6.84
C ILE A 15 1.05 -15.55 6.21
N PRO A 16 2.39 -15.64 6.39
CA PRO A 16 3.34 -14.76 5.72
C PRO A 16 3.23 -14.94 4.21
N ALA A 17 3.23 -13.83 3.46
CA ALA A 17 3.16 -13.86 2.00
C ALA A 17 4.42 -14.55 1.43
N GLN A 18 4.33 -15.83 1.10
CA GLN A 18 5.39 -16.52 0.37
C GLN A 18 5.31 -16.18 -1.12
N ASN A 19 5.84 -15.02 -1.49
CA ASN A 19 6.03 -14.64 -2.89
C ASN A 19 7.38 -15.15 -3.40
N ALA A 20 7.52 -16.48 -3.58
CA ALA A 20 8.76 -17.08 -4.10
C ALA A 20 8.53 -18.41 -4.85
N THR A 21 7.66 -18.43 -5.88
CA THR A 21 7.57 -19.60 -6.81
C THR A 21 6.89 -19.31 -8.17
N GLY A 22 6.96 -18.07 -8.66
CA GLY A 22 6.74 -17.81 -10.10
C GLY A 22 5.30 -17.87 -10.62
N ASN A 23 4.27 -17.89 -9.78
CA ASN A 23 2.89 -17.71 -10.25
C ASN A 23 2.31 -16.39 -9.74
N TRP A 24 2.05 -15.44 -10.64
CA TRP A 24 1.52 -14.13 -10.28
C TRP A 24 0.00 -14.21 -10.10
N ILE A 25 -0.48 -14.05 -8.87
CA ILE A 25 -1.90 -13.96 -8.57
C ILE A 25 -2.25 -12.48 -8.35
N LYS A 26 -3.07 -11.92 -9.25
CA LYS A 26 -3.62 -10.57 -9.07
C LYS A 26 -4.68 -10.58 -7.98
N VAL A 27 -4.31 -10.18 -6.78
CA VAL A 27 -5.28 -9.90 -5.71
C VAL A 27 -5.82 -8.49 -5.90
N VAL A 28 -7.11 -8.35 -6.18
CA VAL A 28 -7.76 -7.03 -6.30
C VAL A 28 -8.26 -6.59 -4.92
N GLN A 29 -7.65 -5.54 -4.36
CA GLN A 29 -8.14 -4.89 -3.16
C GLN A 29 -9.15 -3.81 -3.53
N ARG A 30 -10.41 -3.98 -3.12
CA ARG A 30 -11.47 -3.00 -3.34
C ARG A 30 -11.57 -2.06 -2.13
N VAL A 31 -11.70 -0.76 -2.41
CA VAL A 31 -11.92 0.27 -1.39
C VAL A 31 -13.35 0.80 -1.56
N PRO A 32 -14.26 0.62 -0.57
CA PRO A 32 -15.62 1.14 -0.64
C PRO A 32 -15.61 2.66 -0.48
N VAL A 33 -16.35 3.36 -1.34
CA VAL A 33 -16.51 4.82 -1.31
C VAL A 33 -17.99 5.16 -1.22
N ARG A 34 -18.35 6.09 -0.33
CA ARG A 34 -19.72 6.62 -0.21
C ARG A 34 -19.81 7.97 -0.88
N ILE A 35 -20.77 8.11 -1.80
CA ILE A 35 -21.07 9.37 -2.51
C ILE A 35 -22.34 9.94 -1.90
N VAL A 36 -22.32 11.22 -1.50
CA VAL A 36 -23.49 11.92 -0.97
C VAL A 36 -23.98 12.87 -2.04
N LEU A 37 -25.27 12.80 -2.34
CA LEU A 37 -25.95 13.68 -3.28
C LEU A 37 -26.62 14.83 -2.52
N ASN A 38 -26.80 15.96 -3.19
CA ASN A 38 -27.58 17.06 -2.63
C ASN A 38 -29.05 16.63 -2.48
N ARG A 39 -29.65 16.94 -1.32
CA ARG A 39 -31.00 16.50 -0.98
C ARG A 39 -32.05 17.10 -1.91
N GLU A 40 -31.92 18.38 -2.24
CA GLU A 40 -32.87 19.08 -3.13
C GLU A 40 -32.93 18.44 -4.52
N ASP A 41 -31.79 17.95 -5.04
CA ASP A 41 -31.73 17.31 -6.35
C ASP A 41 -32.38 15.94 -6.35
N VAL A 42 -32.25 15.19 -5.24
CA VAL A 42 -32.89 13.88 -5.06
C VAL A 42 -34.40 14.02 -4.87
N ASP A 43 -34.85 15.06 -4.16
CA ASP A 43 -36.28 15.32 -3.97
C ASP A 43 -36.95 15.70 -5.29
N ARG A 44 -36.27 16.46 -6.16
CA ARG A 44 -36.73 16.75 -7.53
C ARG A 44 -36.66 15.55 -8.47
N HIS A 45 -35.65 14.68 -8.30
CA HIS A 45 -35.39 13.54 -9.16
C HIS A 45 -35.14 12.27 -8.33
N PRO A 46 -36.22 11.62 -7.84
CA PRO A 46 -36.09 10.50 -6.93
C PRO A 46 -35.41 9.29 -7.59
N LEU A 47 -34.27 8.90 -7.04
CA LEU A 47 -33.51 7.73 -7.50
C LEU A 47 -34.08 6.44 -6.91
N ARG A 48 -34.16 5.41 -7.74
CA ARG A 48 -34.55 4.05 -7.30
C ARG A 48 -33.33 3.25 -6.89
N ILE A 49 -33.54 2.32 -5.95
CA ILE A 49 -32.51 1.36 -5.55
C ILE A 49 -32.18 0.46 -6.74
N GLY A 50 -30.89 0.15 -6.93
CA GLY A 50 -30.40 -0.70 -8.01
C GLY A 50 -30.04 0.03 -9.31
N LEU A 51 -30.15 1.37 -9.34
CA LEU A 51 -29.65 2.17 -10.47
C LEU A 51 -28.12 2.14 -10.53
N SER A 52 -27.60 2.06 -11.76
CA SER A 52 -26.18 2.21 -12.06
C SER A 52 -25.86 3.67 -12.40
N MET A 53 -24.63 4.10 -12.14
CA MET A 53 -24.15 5.42 -12.54
C MET A 53 -22.72 5.34 -13.10
N THR A 54 -22.35 6.29 -13.95
CA THR A 54 -20.96 6.50 -14.36
C THR A 54 -20.35 7.57 -13.45
N VAL A 55 -19.23 7.25 -12.81
CA VAL A 55 -18.53 8.16 -11.89
C VAL A 55 -17.18 8.55 -12.49
N LYS A 56 -16.90 9.84 -12.56
CA LYS A 56 -15.57 10.38 -12.88
C LYS A 56 -14.94 10.92 -11.59
N VAL A 57 -13.75 10.44 -11.27
CA VAL A 57 -12.95 10.91 -10.13
C VAL A 57 -11.77 11.71 -10.69
N ASP A 58 -11.58 12.93 -10.17
CA ASP A 58 -10.40 13.74 -10.46
C ASP A 58 -9.41 13.60 -9.30
N THR A 59 -8.20 13.17 -9.60
CA THR A 59 -7.09 13.01 -8.64
C THR A 59 -5.94 13.99 -8.87
N SER A 60 -6.12 14.97 -9.76
CA SER A 60 -5.07 15.94 -10.14
C SER A 60 -4.74 16.90 -9.01
N ALA A 61 -5.72 17.25 -8.17
CA ALA A 61 -5.48 17.87 -6.89
C ALA A 61 -4.92 16.79 -5.95
N ALA A 62 -3.60 16.67 -5.89
CA ALA A 62 -2.92 15.82 -4.94
C ALA A 62 -3.20 16.33 -3.52
N GLY A 63 -4.35 15.95 -2.95
CA GLY A 63 -4.53 15.94 -1.51
C GLY A 63 -3.43 15.07 -0.92
N ALA A 64 -2.87 15.51 0.21
CA ALA A 64 -1.77 14.80 0.87
C ALA A 64 -2.06 13.29 0.90
N PRO A 65 -1.07 12.44 0.55
CA PRO A 65 -1.27 11.01 0.51
C PRO A 65 -1.93 10.56 1.82
N VAL A 66 -3.05 9.86 1.71
CA VAL A 66 -3.68 9.20 2.87
C VAL A 66 -2.84 7.99 3.22
N SER A 67 -1.64 8.25 3.71
CA SER A 67 -0.76 7.29 4.37
C SER A 67 -0.41 7.87 5.73
N LYS A 68 -1.32 7.68 6.68
CA LYS A 68 -0.94 7.46 8.07
C LYS A 68 -1.12 5.99 8.38
N THR A 69 -0.52 5.13 7.57
CA THR A 69 0.02 3.92 8.13
C THR A 69 1.29 4.42 8.84
N PRO A 70 1.44 4.31 10.18
CA PRO A 70 2.78 4.08 10.68
C PRO A 70 3.17 2.82 9.93
N GLY A 71 3.90 2.96 8.82
CA GLY A 71 4.54 1.82 8.19
C GLY A 71 5.16 1.11 9.36
N ALA A 72 4.74 -0.14 9.62
CA ALA A 72 5.38 -0.95 10.63
C ALA A 72 6.86 -0.75 10.33
N ALA A 73 7.54 -0.01 11.22
CA ALA A 73 8.94 0.23 11.05
C ALA A 73 9.46 -1.19 10.96
N LEU A 74 9.87 -1.61 9.76
CA LEU A 74 10.81 -2.71 9.69
C LEU A 74 11.86 -2.25 10.70
N PRO A 75 12.09 -3.02 11.79
CA PRO A 75 13.05 -2.60 12.79
C PRO A 75 14.25 -2.15 11.98
N GLU A 76 14.62 -0.87 12.10
CA GLU A 76 15.70 -0.27 11.32
C GLU A 76 16.80 -1.30 11.40
N MET A 77 17.00 -2.02 10.30
CA MET A 77 17.96 -3.10 10.28
C MET A 77 19.24 -2.32 10.39
N GLU A 78 19.78 -2.32 11.59
CA GLU A 78 20.99 -1.59 11.96
C GLU A 78 21.94 -1.81 10.79
N SER A 79 22.27 -0.71 10.11
CA SER A 79 23.20 -0.73 9.00
C SER A 79 24.51 -1.25 9.58
N THR A 80 24.71 -2.56 9.52
CA THR A 80 25.93 -3.19 9.99
C THR A 80 27.04 -2.60 9.15
N ASP A 81 27.99 -1.94 9.79
CA ASP A 81 29.16 -1.41 9.11
C ASP A 81 30.04 -2.59 8.68
N TRP A 82 30.04 -2.87 7.37
CA TRP A 82 30.80 -3.95 6.76
C TRP A 82 32.26 -3.59 6.45
N SER A 83 32.72 -2.39 6.82
CA SER A 83 34.07 -1.90 6.49
C SER A 83 35.20 -2.75 7.08
N GLU A 84 34.95 -3.45 8.19
CA GLU A 84 35.90 -4.40 8.77
C GLU A 84 36.04 -5.67 7.93
N VAL A 85 34.93 -6.16 7.38
CA VAL A 85 34.91 -7.30 6.47
C VAL A 85 35.58 -6.93 5.16
N ASP A 86 35.29 -5.74 4.62
CA ASP A 86 35.94 -5.25 3.40
C ASP A 86 37.46 -5.13 3.56
N ARG A 87 37.95 -4.60 4.71
CA ARG A 87 39.39 -4.57 5.02
C ARG A 87 40.01 -5.96 5.08
N THR A 88 39.29 -6.92 5.67
CA THR A 88 39.76 -8.30 5.78
C THR A 88 39.82 -8.97 4.41
N VAL A 89 38.84 -8.71 3.53
CA VAL A 89 38.82 -9.20 2.15
C VAL A 89 39.99 -8.63 1.36
N ASP A 90 40.25 -7.34 1.47
CA ASP A 90 41.38 -6.68 0.79
C ASP A 90 42.73 -7.22 1.27
N GLU A 91 42.89 -7.48 2.58
CA GLU A 91 44.10 -8.10 3.12
C GLU A 91 44.31 -9.53 2.60
N ILE A 92 43.25 -10.35 2.56
CA ILE A 92 43.31 -11.72 2.04
C ILE A 92 43.68 -11.70 0.55
N LEU A 93 43.09 -10.79 -0.23
CA LEU A 93 43.40 -10.65 -1.66
C LEU A 93 44.83 -10.16 -1.88
N GLY A 94 45.34 -9.27 -1.02
CA GLY A 94 46.73 -8.79 -1.05
C GLY A 94 47.76 -9.83 -0.65
N GLN A 95 47.41 -10.77 0.24
CA GLN A 95 48.27 -11.89 0.64
C GLN A 95 48.22 -13.08 -0.34
N SER A 96 47.19 -13.13 -1.20
CA SER A 96 46.97 -14.22 -2.16
C SER A 96 47.47 -13.91 -3.58
N ALA A 97 48.08 -12.74 -3.80
CA ALA A 97 48.73 -12.42 -5.07
C ALA A 97 50.12 -13.10 -5.12
N PRO A 98 50.43 -13.90 -6.17
CA PRO A 98 51.73 -14.56 -6.32
C PRO A 98 52.88 -13.60 -6.60
#